data_AF-A0AAU9XMZ6-F1
#
_entry.id   AF-A0AAU9XMZ6-F1
#
_cell.length_a   1.000
_cell.length_b   1.000
_cell.length_c   1.000
_cell.angle_alpha   90.00
_cell.angle_beta   90.00
_cell.angle_gamma   90.00
#
_symmetry.space_group_name_H-M   'P 1'
#
loop_
_entity.id
_entity.type
_entity.pdbx_description
1 polymer ?
#
loop_
_entity_poly.entity_id
_entity_poly.type
_entity_poly.pdbx_seq_one_letter_code
_entity_poly.pdbx_strand_id
1 'polypeptide(L)'
;FLSLGEPWCCCRQSCTVFLFITTLLYVYYFSCYMKHELRTPFHPPHPQSAQLRCRGAFKTLTKGKWERRNVSDDVIRNRRRHDMMLRERKGWPERLFHGDLRCGPLFPLPRRTRKAERPYVLDVQAQCDTDSQYYCCHGNTGWCGHGDKFCNCSSCIDYRSFISAELAQWKPHNGCQVRNFTQSSACESLSRGVSSVTFVGDSLVRHFFSAMVILLTNDPLYGALKFKTPPKMRDICKGDSQFVDSICHVHTAMTWRDIMDNPNFCDGWARFQISYVKAYKVELAQLAFLAIRKLLNKVGSIVLMGIGIHNNFNASAVIQSYLEPAVKLVSTSKNGWPHLIWLSTHSMGPLKPINYHRDQGNPAILSFNENLRKYCNRHNISLFDSFNMTMGVHSFDGTHFGVGVNTVKVQILLNYLEEYFSR
;
A
#
# COMPACT_ATOMS: atom_id res chain seq x y z
N PHE A 1 -8.92 -72.40 -44.01
CA PHE A 1 -7.48 -72.49 -43.66
C PHE A 1 -6.80 -71.21 -44.11
N LEU A 2 -6.16 -70.53 -43.15
CA LEU A 2 -5.14 -69.47 -43.22
C LEU A 2 -5.46 -68.26 -42.32
N SER A 3 -4.56 -68.14 -41.35
CA SER A 3 -4.37 -67.20 -40.26
C SER A 3 -4.05 -65.77 -40.71
N LEU A 4 -4.21 -64.80 -39.79
CA LEU A 4 -3.34 -63.65 -39.44
C LEU A 4 -4.24 -62.69 -38.62
N GLY A 5 -4.08 -62.44 -37.32
CA GLY A 5 -2.88 -62.09 -36.56
C GLY A 5 -3.13 -60.71 -35.96
N GLU A 6 -3.31 -60.60 -34.63
CA GLU A 6 -3.32 -59.32 -33.90
C GLU A 6 -2.04 -58.53 -34.19
N PRO A 7 -2.10 -57.20 -34.18
CA PRO A 7 -1.45 -56.53 -33.05
C PRO A 7 -2.15 -55.21 -32.66
N TRP A 8 -2.14 -54.87 -31.36
CA TRP A 8 -1.94 -53.49 -30.80
C TRP A 8 -2.59 -53.34 -29.41
N CYS A 9 -1.97 -53.95 -28.39
CA CYS A 9 -2.23 -53.59 -26.99
C CYS A 9 -1.01 -52.96 -26.28
N CYS A 10 0.21 -53.08 -26.84
CA CYS A 10 1.43 -52.59 -26.17
C CYS A 10 1.66 -51.06 -26.27
N CYS A 11 1.16 -50.36 -27.30
CA CYS A 11 1.44 -48.92 -27.44
C CYS A 11 0.64 -48.02 -26.49
N ARG A 12 -0.52 -48.46 -25.99
CA ARG A 12 -1.40 -47.61 -25.16
C ARG A 12 -0.90 -47.47 -23.73
N GLN A 13 -0.42 -48.56 -23.12
CA GLN A 13 0.16 -48.50 -21.77
C GLN A 13 1.46 -47.70 -21.74
N SER A 14 2.35 -47.87 -22.73
CA SER A 14 3.60 -47.11 -22.80
C SER A 14 3.37 -45.61 -23.04
N CYS A 15 2.41 -45.21 -23.89
CA CYS A 15 2.04 -43.79 -24.05
C CYS A 15 1.44 -43.18 -22.78
N THR A 16 0.62 -43.95 -22.05
CA THR A 16 -0.02 -43.46 -20.81
C THR A 16 1.01 -43.28 -19.70
N VAL A 17 1.95 -44.21 -19.56
CA VAL A 17 3.06 -44.12 -18.60
C VAL A 17 4.01 -42.97 -18.97
N PHE A 18 4.32 -42.80 -20.25
CA PHE A 18 5.17 -41.70 -20.71
C PHE A 18 4.52 -40.33 -20.44
N LEU A 19 3.24 -40.17 -20.76
CA LEU A 19 2.47 -38.96 -20.45
C LEU A 19 2.39 -38.68 -18.94
N PHE A 20 2.23 -39.72 -18.12
CA PHE A 20 2.20 -39.56 -16.67
C PHE A 20 3.56 -39.10 -16.11
N ILE A 21 4.65 -39.70 -16.58
CA ILE A 21 6.01 -39.34 -16.19
C ILE A 21 6.36 -37.94 -16.66
N THR A 22 6.04 -37.56 -17.91
CA THR A 22 6.29 -36.20 -18.40
C THR A 22 5.47 -35.15 -17.66
N THR A 23 4.23 -35.48 -17.27
CA THR A 23 3.39 -34.58 -16.48
C THR A 23 3.91 -34.43 -15.05
N LEU A 24 4.36 -35.53 -14.42
CA LEU A 24 5.00 -35.49 -13.10
C LEU A 24 6.32 -34.71 -13.12
N LEU A 25 7.15 -34.91 -14.14
CA LEU A 25 8.40 -34.16 -14.31
C LEU A 25 8.12 -32.68 -14.61
N TYR A 26 7.09 -32.36 -15.41
CA TYR A 26 6.67 -30.99 -15.67
C TYR A 26 6.13 -30.30 -14.41
N VAL A 27 5.30 -30.99 -13.62
CA VAL A 27 4.78 -30.48 -12.34
C VAL A 27 5.89 -30.35 -11.31
N TYR A 28 6.83 -31.29 -11.24
CA TYR A 28 8.00 -31.21 -10.36
C TYR A 28 8.93 -30.07 -10.77
N TYR A 29 9.26 -29.96 -12.06
CA TYR A 29 10.05 -28.87 -12.61
C TYR A 29 9.38 -27.51 -12.34
N PHE A 30 8.09 -27.36 -12.62
CA PHE A 30 7.38 -26.11 -12.31
C PHE A 30 7.28 -25.84 -10.80
N SER A 31 7.05 -26.86 -9.96
CA SER A 31 6.91 -26.67 -8.50
C SER A 31 8.23 -26.35 -7.81
N CYS A 32 9.34 -26.91 -8.28
CA CYS A 32 10.69 -26.65 -7.75
C CYS A 32 11.33 -25.39 -8.37
N TYR A 33 11.17 -25.17 -9.67
CA TYR A 33 11.82 -24.06 -10.38
C TYR A 33 11.09 -22.72 -10.16
N MET A 34 9.74 -22.71 -10.10
CA MET A 34 9.00 -21.48 -9.74
C MET A 34 9.15 -21.08 -8.27
N LYS A 35 9.51 -22.02 -7.38
CA LYS A 35 9.90 -21.69 -6.00
C LYS A 35 11.24 -20.97 -5.92
N HIS A 36 12.09 -21.14 -6.92
CA HIS A 36 13.44 -20.57 -6.96
C HIS A 36 13.48 -19.20 -7.66
N GLU A 37 12.70 -18.98 -8.73
CA GLU A 37 12.71 -17.69 -9.46
C GLU A 37 11.94 -16.55 -8.78
N LEU A 38 11.03 -16.86 -7.84
CA LEU A 38 10.30 -15.83 -7.06
C LEU A 38 10.94 -15.52 -5.70
N ARG A 39 12.06 -16.16 -5.37
CA ARG A 39 12.87 -15.87 -4.20
C ARG A 39 14.20 -15.32 -4.67
N THR A 40 14.27 -14.02 -4.93
CA THR A 40 15.55 -13.34 -4.77
C THR A 40 15.98 -13.55 -3.32
N PRO A 41 17.12 -14.22 -3.05
CA PRO A 41 17.64 -14.29 -1.70
C PRO A 41 17.89 -12.85 -1.25
N PHE A 42 17.19 -12.42 -0.21
CA PHE A 42 17.56 -11.20 0.49
C PHE A 42 18.93 -11.45 1.12
N HIS A 43 19.99 -11.00 0.46
CA HIS A 43 21.29 -10.87 1.10
C HIS A 43 21.19 -9.69 2.07
N PRO A 44 21.19 -9.93 3.40
CA PRO A 44 21.33 -8.81 4.32
C PRO A 44 22.65 -8.11 3.99
N PRO A 45 22.68 -6.77 3.87
CA PRO A 45 23.95 -6.08 3.78
C PRO A 45 24.82 -6.48 4.98
N HIS A 46 26.11 -6.71 4.72
CA HIS A 46 27.13 -6.91 5.75
C HIS A 46 26.94 -5.90 6.89
N PRO A 47 27.25 -6.27 8.15
CA PRO A 47 27.06 -5.39 9.29
C PRO A 47 27.87 -4.12 9.06
N GLN A 48 27.19 -3.06 8.61
CA GLN A 48 27.81 -1.77 8.41
C GLN A 48 28.05 -1.17 9.79
N SER A 49 29.32 -0.85 10.02
CA SER A 49 29.84 -0.18 11.22
C SER A 49 28.88 0.88 11.72
N ALA A 50 28.54 0.84 13.02
CA ALA A 50 27.85 1.87 13.81
C ALA A 50 27.29 3.07 13.00
N GLN A 51 26.35 2.78 12.10
CA GLN A 51 25.74 3.79 11.26
C GLN A 51 24.85 4.63 12.16
N LEU A 52 24.96 5.95 12.05
CA LEU A 52 24.20 6.91 12.86
C LEU A 52 22.70 6.52 12.83
N ARG A 53 22.21 5.87 13.89
CA ARG A 53 20.78 5.62 14.07
C ARG A 53 20.11 7.00 14.09
N CYS A 54 19.31 7.31 13.09
CA CYS A 54 18.62 8.59 13.05
C CYS A 54 17.57 8.66 14.14
N ARG A 55 17.82 9.51 15.14
CA ARG A 55 16.84 9.81 16.19
C ARG A 55 15.66 10.57 15.61
N GLY A 56 14.49 10.41 16.23
CA GLY A 56 13.26 11.03 15.79
C GLY A 56 12.78 10.46 14.46
N ALA A 57 12.62 9.14 14.38
CA ALA A 57 12.29 8.41 13.15
C ALA A 57 11.17 9.07 12.29
N PHE A 58 10.07 9.53 12.89
CA PHE A 58 9.00 10.20 12.15
C PHE A 58 9.39 11.57 11.56
N LYS A 59 10.32 12.30 12.18
CA LYS A 59 10.77 13.61 11.68
C LYS A 59 11.84 13.48 10.60
N THR A 60 12.66 12.44 10.68
CA THR A 60 13.83 12.25 9.83
C THR A 60 13.55 11.30 8.67
N LEU A 61 12.93 10.14 8.92
CA LEU A 61 12.80 9.08 7.92
C LEU A 61 11.65 9.31 6.94
N THR A 62 10.67 10.14 7.27
CA THR A 62 9.54 10.49 6.37
C THR A 62 9.90 11.56 5.34
N LYS A 63 11.08 12.19 5.48
CA LYS A 63 11.62 13.18 4.56
C LYS A 63 12.74 12.56 3.74
N GLY A 64 12.56 12.52 2.42
CA GLY A 64 13.46 11.81 1.55
C GLY A 64 13.02 11.91 0.10
N LYS A 65 13.67 11.10 -0.73
CA LYS A 65 13.33 10.91 -2.12
C LYS A 65 13.32 9.43 -2.45
N TRP A 66 12.58 9.07 -3.47
CA TRP A 66 12.67 7.75 -4.03
C TRP A 66 13.77 7.67 -5.07
N GLU A 67 14.46 6.54 -5.08
CA GLU A 67 15.48 6.21 -6.08
C GLU A 67 15.11 4.90 -6.76
N ARG A 68 15.15 4.88 -8.10
CA ARG A 68 14.90 3.65 -8.85
C ARG A 68 15.96 2.62 -8.51
N ARG A 69 15.53 1.37 -8.30
CA ARG A 69 16.46 0.25 -8.15
C ARG A 69 17.00 -0.13 -9.51
N ASN A 70 18.23 -0.63 -9.55
CA ASN A 70 18.78 -1.23 -10.76
C ASN A 70 18.11 -2.59 -10.98
N VAL A 71 17.16 -2.64 -11.91
CA VAL A 71 16.39 -3.84 -12.27
C VAL A 71 16.32 -3.95 -13.80
N SER A 72 16.14 -5.17 -14.32
CA SER A 72 16.05 -5.37 -15.76
C SER A 72 14.80 -4.72 -16.37
N ASP A 73 14.87 -4.43 -17.67
CA ASP A 73 13.74 -3.89 -18.42
C ASP A 73 12.52 -4.81 -18.40
N ASP A 74 12.72 -6.13 -18.34
CA ASP A 74 11.64 -7.10 -18.17
C ASP A 74 10.86 -6.89 -16.88
N VAL A 75 11.55 -6.62 -15.76
CA VAL A 75 10.90 -6.33 -14.48
C VAL A 75 10.10 -5.03 -14.57
N ILE A 76 10.63 -4.01 -15.25
CA ILE A 76 9.93 -2.74 -15.49
C ILE A 76 8.67 -2.95 -16.32
N ARG A 77 8.78 -3.68 -17.45
CA ARG A 77 7.64 -4.00 -18.33
C ARG A 77 6.58 -4.82 -17.61
N ASN A 78 6.98 -5.84 -16.85
CA ASN A 78 6.07 -6.67 -16.08
C ASN A 78 5.33 -5.86 -15.01
N ARG A 79 6.02 -4.93 -14.33
CA ARG A 79 5.36 -4.02 -13.39
C ARG A 79 4.33 -3.13 -14.09
N ARG A 80 4.70 -2.50 -15.20
CA ARG A 80 3.79 -1.63 -15.97
C ARG A 80 2.53 -2.39 -16.42
N ARG A 81 2.68 -3.62 -16.92
CA ARG A 81 1.56 -4.49 -17.31
C ARG A 81 0.68 -4.85 -16.11
N HIS A 82 1.29 -5.11 -14.95
CA HIS A 82 0.55 -5.39 -13.72
C HIS A 82 -0.24 -4.17 -13.24
N ASP A 83 0.38 -2.99 -13.21
CA ASP A 83 -0.28 -1.73 -12.86
C ASP A 83 -1.47 -1.44 -13.79
N MET A 84 -1.29 -1.66 -15.10
CA MET A 84 -2.37 -1.53 -16.09
C MET A 84 -3.54 -2.48 -15.79
N MET A 85 -3.26 -3.77 -15.57
CA MET A 85 -4.29 -4.76 -15.22
C MET A 85 -5.08 -4.36 -13.97
N LEU A 86 -4.41 -3.90 -12.92
CA LEU A 86 -5.06 -3.47 -11.67
C LEU A 86 -5.97 -2.25 -11.89
N ARG A 87 -5.52 -1.28 -12.71
CA ARG A 87 -6.32 -0.11 -13.07
C ARG A 87 -7.55 -0.48 -13.88
N GLU A 88 -7.43 -1.34 -14.88
CA GLU A 88 -8.55 -1.76 -15.73
C GLU A 88 -9.65 -2.47 -14.93
N ARG A 89 -9.28 -3.30 -13.95
CA ARG A 89 -10.23 -3.94 -13.03
C ARG A 89 -11.05 -2.93 -12.22
N LYS A 90 -10.53 -1.71 -12.04
CA LYS A 90 -11.21 -0.58 -11.40
C LYS A 90 -12.04 0.27 -12.37
N GLY A 91 -11.99 -0.07 -13.67
CA GLY A 91 -12.67 0.64 -14.74
C GLY A 91 -11.85 1.77 -15.36
N TRP A 92 -10.59 1.97 -14.95
CA TRP A 92 -9.71 2.95 -15.59
C TRP A 92 -9.37 2.50 -17.02
N PRO A 93 -9.13 3.46 -17.93
CA PRO A 93 -8.75 3.12 -19.30
C PRO A 93 -7.37 2.45 -19.32
N GLU A 94 -7.19 1.52 -20.25
CA GLU A 94 -5.92 0.83 -20.52
C GLU A 94 -4.81 1.84 -20.82
N ARG A 95 -5.09 2.72 -21.79
CA ARG A 95 -4.24 3.83 -22.20
C ARG A 95 -4.62 5.09 -21.44
N LEU A 96 -3.61 5.74 -20.87
CA LEU A 96 -3.77 6.98 -20.12
C LEU A 96 -3.54 8.23 -20.96
N PHE A 97 -3.40 8.13 -22.28
CA PHE A 97 -3.18 9.25 -23.21
C PHE A 97 -4.15 9.17 -24.40
N HIS A 98 -4.46 10.32 -25.01
CA HIS A 98 -5.41 10.39 -26.15
C HIS A 98 -4.83 9.89 -27.49
N GLY A 99 -3.53 10.13 -27.73
CA GLY A 99 -2.86 9.85 -29.01
C GLY A 99 -2.81 11.03 -29.99
N ASP A 100 -3.54 12.12 -29.71
CA ASP A 100 -3.55 13.38 -30.46
C ASP A 100 -2.73 14.49 -29.78
N LEU A 101 -1.84 14.10 -28.85
CA LEU A 101 -1.03 14.97 -28.00
C LEU A 101 -1.83 15.84 -27.01
N ARG A 102 -3.11 15.58 -26.77
CA ARG A 102 -3.89 16.26 -25.72
C ARG A 102 -3.71 15.62 -24.34
N CYS A 103 -3.66 16.46 -23.30
CA CYS A 103 -3.45 16.04 -21.92
C CYS A 103 -4.15 16.95 -20.90
N GLY A 104 -4.16 16.52 -19.64
CA GLY A 104 -4.69 17.27 -18.52
C GLY A 104 -6.21 17.12 -18.35
N PRO A 105 -6.80 17.87 -17.40
CA PRO A 105 -8.22 17.75 -17.06
C PRO A 105 -9.16 18.28 -18.15
N LEU A 106 -8.68 19.08 -19.09
CA LEU A 106 -9.47 19.60 -20.23
C LEU A 106 -9.79 18.51 -21.26
N PHE A 107 -9.00 17.44 -21.29
CA PHE A 107 -9.14 16.32 -22.21
C PHE A 107 -9.30 15.02 -21.42
N PRO A 108 -10.46 14.82 -20.76
CA PRO A 108 -10.68 13.67 -19.90
C PRO A 108 -10.91 12.38 -20.71
N LEU A 109 -10.36 11.29 -20.19
CA LEU A 109 -10.56 9.94 -20.69
C LEU A 109 -11.80 9.28 -20.06
N PRO A 110 -12.46 8.36 -20.80
CA PRO A 110 -13.59 7.61 -20.29
C PRO A 110 -13.14 6.54 -19.29
N ARG A 111 -13.82 6.51 -18.15
CA ARG A 111 -13.70 5.48 -17.13
C ARG A 111 -14.99 4.70 -17.01
N ARG A 112 -14.89 3.38 -17.04
CA ARG A 112 -16.04 2.48 -16.88
C ARG A 112 -16.62 2.63 -15.48
N THR A 113 -17.95 2.62 -15.40
CA THR A 113 -18.68 2.57 -14.13
C THR A 113 -19.42 1.25 -13.98
N ARG A 114 -19.90 0.99 -12.76
CA ARG A 114 -20.76 -0.16 -12.48
C ARG A 114 -22.25 0.09 -12.81
N LYS A 115 -22.62 1.33 -13.16
CA LYS A 115 -24.01 1.71 -13.44
C LYS A 115 -24.34 1.43 -14.90
N ALA A 116 -25.34 0.59 -15.15
CA ALA A 116 -25.72 0.19 -16.50
C ALA A 116 -26.25 1.38 -17.32
N GLU A 117 -26.94 2.33 -16.68
CA GLU A 117 -27.54 3.50 -17.33
C GLU A 117 -26.50 4.55 -17.73
N ARG A 118 -25.32 4.53 -17.07
CA ARG A 118 -24.20 5.41 -17.36
C ARG A 118 -22.89 4.61 -17.34
N PRO A 119 -22.63 3.80 -18.38
CA PRO A 119 -21.53 2.85 -18.39
C PRO A 119 -20.16 3.53 -18.37
N TYR A 120 -20.07 4.81 -18.73
CA TYR A 120 -18.85 5.60 -18.73
C TYR A 120 -19.04 6.98 -18.09
N VAL A 121 -17.96 7.46 -17.46
CA VAL A 121 -17.80 8.85 -17.02
C VAL A 121 -16.50 9.41 -17.57
N LEU A 122 -16.50 10.67 -17.99
CA LEU A 122 -15.31 11.38 -18.47
C LEU A 122 -14.70 12.14 -17.30
N ASP A 123 -13.85 11.47 -16.52
CA ASP A 123 -13.30 12.06 -15.29
C ASP A 123 -11.85 11.69 -14.99
N VAL A 124 -11.16 10.96 -15.87
CA VAL A 124 -9.73 10.67 -15.71
C VAL A 124 -8.96 11.68 -16.56
N GLN A 125 -8.12 12.52 -15.97
CA GLN A 125 -7.28 13.42 -16.76
C GLN A 125 -6.38 12.62 -17.72
N ALA A 126 -6.31 13.03 -18.98
CA ALA A 126 -5.36 12.45 -19.90
C ALA A 126 -3.93 12.80 -19.47
N GLN A 127 -3.04 11.86 -19.65
CA GLN A 127 -1.61 11.95 -19.43
C GLN A 127 -0.90 12.01 -20.78
N CYS A 128 0.37 12.34 -20.74
CA CYS A 128 1.25 12.20 -21.89
C CYS A 128 1.92 10.83 -21.86
N ASP A 129 2.20 10.29 -23.04
CA ASP A 129 2.84 8.99 -23.18
C ASP A 129 4.30 9.07 -22.69
N THR A 130 4.59 8.34 -21.62
CA THR A 130 5.91 8.31 -20.98
C THR A 130 7.00 7.69 -21.83
N ASP A 131 6.61 6.89 -22.83
CA ASP A 131 7.54 6.20 -23.74
C ASP A 131 7.74 6.98 -25.06
N SER A 132 7.01 8.09 -25.24
CA SER A 132 7.15 8.97 -26.40
C SER A 132 8.15 10.11 -26.15
N GLN A 133 8.50 10.86 -27.22
CA GLN A 133 9.25 12.11 -27.09
C GLN A 133 8.43 13.26 -26.48
N TYR A 134 7.12 13.11 -26.29
CA TYR A 134 6.21 14.14 -25.79
C TYR A 134 5.63 13.74 -24.43
N TYR A 135 6.48 13.65 -23.42
CA TYR A 135 6.16 13.03 -22.13
C TYR A 135 5.71 14.01 -21.04
N CYS A 136 5.77 15.31 -21.29
CA CYS A 136 5.32 16.33 -20.35
C CYS A 136 4.02 16.99 -20.79
N CYS A 137 3.09 17.18 -19.86
CA CYS A 137 1.86 17.92 -20.10
C CYS A 137 1.97 19.37 -19.64
N HIS A 138 1.69 20.31 -20.53
CA HIS A 138 1.52 21.72 -20.17
C HIS A 138 0.10 21.95 -19.63
N GLY A 139 -0.06 21.97 -18.30
CA GLY A 139 -1.39 21.95 -17.65
C GLY A 139 -2.38 23.03 -18.09
N ASN A 140 -1.90 24.24 -18.44
CA ASN A 140 -2.80 25.33 -18.87
C ASN A 140 -3.31 25.19 -20.31
N THR A 141 -2.54 24.58 -21.21
CA THR A 141 -2.89 24.49 -22.64
C THR A 141 -3.41 23.10 -23.02
N GLY A 142 -3.11 22.10 -22.18
CA GLY A 142 -3.50 20.71 -22.38
C GLY A 142 -2.79 20.04 -23.56
N TRP A 143 -1.53 20.41 -23.80
CA TRP A 143 -0.70 19.80 -24.83
C TRP A 143 0.48 19.04 -24.24
N CYS A 144 0.74 17.87 -24.82
CA CYS A 144 1.95 17.10 -24.61
C CYS A 144 3.12 17.67 -25.38
N GLY A 145 4.28 17.68 -24.76
CA GLY A 145 5.52 18.15 -25.36
C GLY A 145 6.75 17.72 -24.56
N HIS A 146 7.88 18.36 -24.85
CA HIS A 146 9.15 18.19 -24.14
C HIS A 146 9.88 19.53 -23.99
N GLY A 147 10.94 19.54 -23.16
CA GLY A 147 11.71 20.74 -22.86
C GLY A 147 11.03 21.67 -21.86
N ASP A 148 11.71 22.77 -21.51
CA ASP A 148 11.33 23.62 -20.38
C ASP A 148 9.92 24.18 -20.48
N LYS A 149 9.48 24.55 -21.69
CA LYS A 149 8.11 25.04 -21.91
C LYS A 149 7.03 24.05 -21.48
N PHE A 150 7.28 22.75 -21.61
CA PHE A 150 6.29 21.71 -21.29
C PHE A 150 6.55 21.01 -19.96
N CYS A 151 7.79 21.00 -19.47
CA CYS A 151 8.19 20.26 -18.27
C CYS A 151 8.47 21.17 -17.06
N ASN A 152 8.85 22.44 -17.28
CA ASN A 152 9.34 23.35 -16.24
C ASN A 152 8.44 24.59 -16.09
N CYS A 153 7.16 24.34 -15.77
CA CYS A 153 6.20 25.38 -15.43
C CYS A 153 5.37 24.97 -14.20
N SER A 154 4.71 25.93 -13.55
CA SER A 154 3.96 25.68 -12.31
C SER A 154 2.79 24.72 -12.44
N SER A 155 2.23 24.56 -13.65
CA SER A 155 1.16 23.61 -13.95
C SER A 155 1.62 22.43 -14.82
N CYS A 156 2.93 22.32 -15.08
CA CYS A 156 3.48 21.28 -15.92
C CYS A 156 3.62 19.96 -15.15
N ILE A 157 3.39 18.84 -15.83
CA ILE A 157 3.53 17.50 -15.26
C ILE A 157 4.42 16.67 -16.18
N ASP A 158 5.62 16.30 -15.71
CA ASP A 158 6.44 15.27 -16.35
C ASP A 158 5.98 13.89 -15.88
N TYR A 159 5.31 13.14 -16.76
CA TYR A 159 4.80 11.81 -16.39
C TYR A 159 5.90 10.77 -16.20
N ARG A 160 7.12 10.98 -16.72
CA ARG A 160 8.27 10.08 -16.49
C ARG A 160 8.83 10.20 -15.08
N SER A 161 8.55 11.32 -14.41
CA SER A 161 8.97 11.54 -13.02
C SER A 161 8.22 10.64 -12.03
N PHE A 162 7.06 10.12 -12.43
CA PHE A 162 6.32 9.16 -11.62
C PHE A 162 7.01 7.80 -11.62
N ILE A 163 7.08 7.20 -10.44
CA ILE A 163 7.73 5.92 -10.22
C ILE A 163 6.78 4.92 -9.57
N SER A 164 6.93 3.64 -9.89
CA SER A 164 6.32 2.58 -9.08
C SER A 164 7.21 2.32 -7.88
N ALA A 165 6.68 2.51 -6.66
CA ALA A 165 7.44 2.29 -5.43
C ALA A 165 7.96 0.85 -5.30
N GLU A 166 7.28 -0.09 -5.96
CA GLU A 166 7.66 -1.50 -6.08
C GLU A 166 8.95 -1.69 -6.88
N LEU A 167 9.41 -0.69 -7.63
CA LEU A 167 10.68 -0.70 -8.38
C LEU A 167 11.70 0.29 -7.80
N ALA A 168 11.38 0.92 -6.68
CA ALA A 168 12.20 1.97 -6.09
C ALA A 168 12.54 1.65 -4.63
N GLN A 169 13.49 2.42 -4.11
CA GLN A 169 13.84 2.41 -2.69
C GLN A 169 13.68 3.83 -2.15
N TRP A 170 13.19 3.95 -0.93
CA TRP A 170 13.10 5.22 -0.24
C TRP A 170 14.44 5.56 0.41
N LYS A 171 14.97 6.75 0.10
CA LYS A 171 16.18 7.29 0.73
C LYS A 171 15.83 8.54 1.54
N PRO A 172 15.84 8.43 2.87
CA PRO A 172 15.74 9.60 3.73
C PRO A 172 16.86 10.61 3.43
N HIS A 173 16.60 11.89 3.68
CA HIS A 173 17.62 12.93 3.55
C HIS A 173 18.68 12.85 4.66
N ASN A 174 19.74 13.66 4.52
CA ASN A 174 20.76 13.89 5.55
C ASN A 174 21.52 12.62 5.98
N GLY A 175 21.70 11.65 5.08
CA GLY A 175 22.41 10.40 5.35
C GLY A 175 21.65 9.41 6.25
N CYS A 176 20.41 9.71 6.62
CA CYS A 176 19.59 8.81 7.40
C CYS A 176 19.19 7.56 6.62
N GLN A 177 19.14 6.42 7.32
CA GLN A 177 18.72 5.15 6.73
C GLN A 177 17.57 4.55 7.52
N VAL A 178 16.59 4.00 6.80
CA VAL A 178 15.52 3.22 7.40
C VAL A 178 16.09 1.84 7.72
N ARG A 179 16.04 1.41 8.99
CA ARG A 179 16.30 -0.01 9.31
C ARG A 179 15.19 -0.85 8.71
N ASN A 180 15.56 -1.81 7.88
CA ASN A 180 14.61 -2.79 7.35
C ASN A 180 14.51 -3.97 8.31
N PHE A 181 13.32 -4.12 8.91
CA PHE A 181 12.95 -5.26 9.72
C PHE A 181 12.51 -6.42 8.83
N THR A 182 13.02 -7.61 9.13
CA THR A 182 12.42 -8.89 8.75
C THR A 182 11.24 -9.21 9.66
N GLN A 183 10.42 -10.21 9.31
CA GLN A 183 9.36 -10.73 10.18
C GLN A 183 9.87 -11.00 11.60
N SER A 184 10.91 -11.84 11.75
CA SER A 184 11.48 -12.21 13.05
C SER A 184 11.87 -10.98 13.87
N SER A 185 12.66 -10.06 13.30
CA SER A 185 13.09 -8.85 14.02
C SER A 185 11.94 -7.89 14.34
N ALA A 186 10.90 -7.80 13.49
CA ALA A 186 9.72 -6.99 13.75
C ALA A 186 8.89 -7.58 14.90
N CYS A 187 8.62 -8.88 14.84
CA CYS A 187 7.89 -9.61 15.87
C CYS A 187 8.61 -9.57 17.22
N GLU A 188 9.93 -9.67 17.21
CA GLU A 188 10.76 -9.50 18.41
C GLU A 188 10.67 -8.09 18.97
N SER A 189 10.89 -7.08 18.14
CA SER A 189 10.85 -5.68 18.56
C SER A 189 9.49 -5.32 19.18
N LEU A 190 8.39 -5.77 18.58
CA LEU A 190 7.05 -5.50 19.09
C LEU A 190 6.77 -6.29 20.38
N SER A 191 7.15 -7.57 20.44
CA SER A 191 6.88 -8.43 21.58
C SER A 191 7.63 -8.05 22.87
N ARG A 192 8.61 -7.14 22.82
CA ARG A 192 9.36 -6.67 23.99
C ARG A 192 8.60 -5.69 24.88
N GLY A 193 7.66 -4.91 24.34
CA GLY A 193 6.97 -3.87 25.11
C GLY A 193 5.61 -3.43 24.57
N VAL A 194 5.25 -3.87 23.36
CA VAL A 194 3.94 -3.59 22.77
C VAL A 194 2.97 -4.69 23.19
N SER A 195 1.78 -4.29 23.67
CA SER A 195 0.72 -5.22 24.04
C SER A 195 -0.40 -5.28 22.99
N SER A 196 -0.61 -4.18 22.26
CA SER A 196 -1.47 -4.16 21.08
C SER A 196 -1.16 -3.03 20.14
N VAL A 197 -1.36 -3.26 18.84
CA VAL A 197 -1.34 -2.24 17.78
C VAL A 197 -2.71 -2.20 17.12
N THR A 198 -3.43 -1.09 17.28
CA THR A 198 -4.76 -0.93 16.72
C THR A 198 -4.75 0.18 15.68
N PHE A 199 -5.03 -0.18 14.43
CA PHE A 199 -5.19 0.76 13.33
C PHE A 199 -6.66 1.18 13.23
N VAL A 200 -6.94 2.47 13.11
CA VAL A 200 -8.31 3.00 13.12
C VAL A 200 -8.46 4.04 12.03
N GLY A 201 -9.33 3.81 11.04
CA GLY A 201 -9.52 4.82 10.01
C GLY A 201 -10.13 4.35 8.71
N ASP A 202 -9.71 5.02 7.64
CA ASP A 202 -10.16 4.78 6.28
C ASP A 202 -9.28 3.79 5.49
N SER A 203 -9.49 3.71 4.18
CA SER A 203 -8.74 2.80 3.30
C SER A 203 -7.24 3.07 3.29
N LEU A 204 -6.77 4.28 3.53
CA LEU A 204 -5.32 4.59 3.59
C LEU A 204 -4.69 3.94 4.82
N VAL A 205 -5.40 3.98 5.95
CA VAL A 205 -5.02 3.29 7.19
C VAL A 205 -5.09 1.78 7.01
N ARG A 206 -6.13 1.26 6.33
CA ARG A 206 -6.21 -0.18 5.99
C ARG A 206 -5.00 -0.66 5.21
N HIS A 207 -4.54 0.10 4.21
CA HIS A 207 -3.37 -0.30 3.39
C HIS A 207 -2.10 -0.33 4.25
N PHE A 208 -1.95 0.61 5.17
CA PHE A 208 -0.85 0.60 6.12
C PHE A 208 -0.90 -0.68 7.00
N PHE A 209 -2.06 -0.97 7.58
CA PHE A 209 -2.29 -2.19 8.35
C PHE A 209 -2.01 -3.47 7.53
N SER A 210 -2.50 -3.56 6.28
CA SER A 210 -2.29 -4.74 5.43
C SER A 210 -0.82 -4.99 5.14
N ALA A 211 -0.03 -3.94 4.90
CA ALA A 211 1.43 -4.07 4.75
C ALA A 211 2.11 -4.54 6.03
N MET A 212 1.63 -4.09 7.20
CA MET A 212 2.15 -4.55 8.50
C MET A 212 1.90 -6.05 8.68
N VAL A 213 0.69 -6.52 8.39
CA VAL A 213 0.34 -7.94 8.50
C VAL A 213 1.13 -8.79 7.50
N ILE A 214 1.32 -8.32 6.26
CA ILE A 214 2.18 -9.00 5.27
C ILE A 214 3.60 -9.16 5.79
N LEU A 215 4.20 -8.12 6.39
CA LEU A 215 5.53 -8.21 6.99
C LEU A 215 5.56 -9.23 8.15
N LEU A 216 4.57 -9.16 9.04
CA LEU A 216 4.51 -10.03 10.22
C LEU A 216 4.14 -11.48 9.90
N THR A 217 3.62 -11.77 8.71
CA THR A 217 3.35 -13.13 8.22
C THR A 217 4.44 -13.65 7.27
N ASN A 218 5.35 -12.78 6.83
CA ASN A 218 6.32 -13.06 5.77
C ASN A 218 5.67 -13.65 4.51
N ASP A 219 4.43 -13.23 4.20
CA ASP A 219 3.64 -13.74 3.08
C ASP A 219 3.19 -12.57 2.19
N PRO A 220 3.98 -12.21 1.16
CA PRO A 220 3.64 -11.12 0.25
C PRO A 220 2.43 -11.44 -0.64
N LEU A 221 2.06 -12.71 -0.79
CA LEU A 221 0.99 -13.11 -1.69
C LEU A 221 -0.38 -13.11 -0.99
N TYR A 222 -0.44 -13.55 0.27
CA TYR A 222 -1.71 -13.77 0.96
C TYR A 222 -1.76 -13.24 2.39
N GLY A 223 -0.66 -12.67 2.89
CA GLY A 223 -0.50 -12.34 4.31
C GLY A 223 -1.60 -11.45 4.90
N ALA A 224 -2.16 -10.53 4.11
CA ALA A 224 -3.23 -9.64 4.57
C ALA A 224 -4.64 -10.28 4.48
N LEU A 225 -4.78 -11.46 3.89
CA LEU A 225 -6.06 -12.17 3.77
C LEU A 225 -6.35 -13.00 5.03
N LYS A 226 -7.64 -13.18 5.33
CA LYS A 226 -8.10 -14.17 6.30
C LYS A 226 -7.61 -15.55 5.86
N PHE A 227 -7.08 -16.32 6.81
CA PHE A 227 -6.56 -17.66 6.53
C PHE A 227 -7.60 -18.57 5.84
N LYS A 228 -8.87 -18.43 6.23
CA LYS A 228 -10.02 -19.20 5.71
C LYS A 228 -10.60 -18.66 4.40
N THR A 229 -9.94 -17.71 3.72
CA THR A 229 -10.39 -17.21 2.42
C THR A 229 -10.48 -18.35 1.40
N PRO A 230 -11.59 -18.49 0.65
CA PRO A 230 -11.75 -19.58 -0.34
C PRO A 230 -10.65 -19.58 -1.42
N PRO A 231 -10.20 -20.74 -1.93
CA PRO A 231 -9.10 -20.83 -2.90
C PRO A 231 -9.26 -19.92 -4.13
N LYS A 232 -10.45 -19.87 -4.72
CA LYS A 232 -10.76 -18.97 -5.84
C LYS A 232 -10.52 -17.50 -5.50
N MET A 233 -10.94 -17.09 -4.31
CA MET A 233 -10.75 -15.72 -3.85
C MET A 233 -9.31 -15.44 -3.44
N ARG A 234 -8.58 -16.43 -2.91
CA ARG A 234 -7.14 -16.32 -2.65
C ARG A 234 -6.36 -16.04 -3.94
N ASP A 235 -6.69 -16.73 -5.02
CA ASP A 235 -6.02 -16.50 -6.31
C ASP A 235 -6.34 -15.13 -6.91
N ILE A 236 -7.60 -14.69 -6.84
CA ILE A 236 -8.02 -13.34 -7.28
C ILE A 236 -7.33 -12.26 -6.45
N CYS A 237 -7.22 -12.46 -5.14
CA CYS A 237 -6.76 -11.46 -4.19
C CYS A 237 -5.26 -11.56 -3.87
N LYS A 238 -4.45 -12.25 -4.67
CA LYS A 238 -3.01 -12.41 -4.40
C LYS A 238 -2.21 -11.12 -4.66
N GLY A 239 -1.15 -10.91 -3.89
CA GLY A 239 -0.20 -9.82 -4.10
C GLY A 239 -0.84 -8.44 -3.92
N ASP A 240 -0.66 -7.53 -4.89
CA ASP A 240 -1.20 -6.15 -4.83
C ASP A 240 -2.73 -6.09 -4.81
N SER A 241 -3.42 -7.10 -5.32
CA SER A 241 -4.89 -7.18 -5.25
C SER A 241 -5.43 -7.13 -3.82
N GLN A 242 -4.63 -7.53 -2.81
CA GLN A 242 -4.97 -7.37 -1.38
C GLN A 242 -5.22 -5.91 -0.98
N PHE A 243 -4.57 -4.97 -1.67
CA PHE A 243 -4.70 -3.53 -1.43
C PHE A 243 -5.73 -2.92 -2.37
N VAL A 244 -5.66 -3.29 -3.64
CA VAL A 244 -6.38 -2.56 -4.69
C VAL A 244 -7.80 -3.05 -4.83
N ASP A 245 -8.02 -4.36 -4.96
CA ASP A 245 -9.28 -4.88 -5.48
C ASP A 245 -10.40 -4.84 -4.43
N SER A 246 -11.51 -4.17 -4.75
CA SER A 246 -12.59 -3.96 -3.77
C SER A 246 -13.26 -5.26 -3.33
N ILE A 247 -13.24 -6.28 -4.19
CA ILE A 247 -13.77 -7.61 -3.89
C ILE A 247 -12.95 -8.31 -2.79
N CYS A 248 -11.68 -7.93 -2.63
CA CYS A 248 -10.79 -8.50 -1.62
C CYS A 248 -11.01 -7.93 -0.22
N HIS A 249 -11.71 -6.80 -0.10
CA HIS A 249 -11.93 -6.13 1.19
C HIS A 249 -12.65 -7.01 2.23
N VAL A 250 -13.57 -7.87 1.81
CA VAL A 250 -14.31 -8.78 2.72
C VAL A 250 -13.43 -9.94 3.22
N HIS A 251 -12.35 -10.22 2.47
CA HIS A 251 -11.38 -11.26 2.74
C HIS A 251 -10.14 -10.75 3.47
N THR A 252 -9.96 -9.44 3.65
CA THR A 252 -8.88 -8.88 4.46
C THR A 252 -9.04 -9.32 5.93
N ALA A 253 -7.98 -9.84 6.55
CA ALA A 253 -7.93 -10.10 7.98
C ALA A 253 -7.94 -8.76 8.73
N MET A 254 -8.85 -8.55 9.69
CA MET A 254 -8.97 -7.24 10.37
C MET A 254 -8.98 -7.35 11.88
N THR A 255 -9.54 -8.44 12.42
CA THR A 255 -9.61 -8.66 13.86
C THR A 255 -8.41 -9.46 14.35
N TRP A 256 -8.09 -9.38 15.65
CA TRP A 256 -7.05 -10.24 16.23
C TRP A 256 -7.30 -11.73 15.96
N ARG A 257 -8.57 -12.16 15.98
CA ARG A 257 -8.96 -13.54 15.65
C ARG A 257 -8.60 -13.91 14.22
N ASP A 258 -8.87 -13.04 13.24
CA ASP A 258 -8.49 -13.29 11.85
C ASP A 258 -6.97 -13.44 11.68
N ILE A 259 -6.20 -12.68 12.48
CA ILE A 259 -4.74 -12.64 12.42
C ILE A 259 -4.13 -13.87 13.09
N MET A 260 -4.58 -14.23 14.29
CA MET A 260 -4.07 -15.40 15.02
C MET A 260 -4.45 -16.74 14.35
N ASP A 261 -5.52 -16.76 13.54
CA ASP A 261 -5.89 -17.92 12.71
C ASP A 261 -4.83 -18.21 11.62
N ASN A 262 -3.92 -17.26 11.30
CA ASN A 262 -2.85 -17.46 10.33
C ASN A 262 -1.59 -18.03 11.04
N PRO A 263 -1.18 -19.29 10.74
CA PRO A 263 -0.04 -19.93 11.41
C PRO A 263 1.30 -19.25 11.12
N ASN A 264 1.39 -18.48 10.03
CA ASN A 264 2.63 -17.77 9.69
C ASN A 264 2.74 -16.44 10.46
N PHE A 265 1.71 -15.97 11.16
CA PHE A 265 1.79 -14.71 11.88
C PHE A 265 2.81 -14.80 13.02
N CYS A 266 3.93 -14.10 12.86
CA CYS A 266 5.09 -14.14 13.74
C CYS A 266 5.50 -15.57 14.12
N ASP A 267 5.42 -16.53 13.20
CA ASP A 267 5.70 -17.96 13.44
C ASP A 267 5.05 -18.49 14.74
N GLY A 268 3.88 -17.97 15.09
CA GLY A 268 3.09 -18.38 16.26
C GLY A 268 3.53 -17.81 17.62
N TRP A 269 4.56 -16.97 17.72
CA TRP A 269 5.12 -16.55 19.02
C TRP A 269 4.86 -15.08 19.43
N ALA A 270 4.06 -14.33 18.66
CA ALA A 270 3.77 -12.94 18.98
C ALA A 270 3.19 -12.75 20.39
N ARG A 271 3.75 -11.80 21.17
CA ARG A 271 3.24 -11.41 22.50
C ARG A 271 2.37 -10.15 22.49
N PHE A 272 1.96 -9.72 21.31
CA PHE A 272 1.15 -8.54 21.09
C PHE A 272 -0.04 -8.86 20.17
N GLN A 273 -1.09 -8.07 20.28
CA GLN A 273 -2.25 -8.16 19.38
C GLN A 273 -2.18 -7.11 18.28
N ILE A 274 -2.70 -7.39 17.10
CA ILE A 274 -2.88 -6.38 16.05
C ILE A 274 -4.31 -6.43 15.51
N SER A 275 -4.89 -5.25 15.24
CA SER A 275 -6.24 -5.15 14.66
C SER A 275 -6.44 -3.89 13.85
N TYR A 276 -7.47 -3.90 13.01
CA TYR A 276 -7.96 -2.77 12.22
C TYR A 276 -9.44 -2.49 12.53
N VAL A 277 -9.76 -1.23 12.77
CA VAL A 277 -11.11 -0.73 13.07
C VAL A 277 -11.54 0.22 11.97
N LYS A 278 -12.62 -0.15 11.28
CA LYS A 278 -13.19 0.59 10.14
C LYS A 278 -14.04 1.79 10.60
N ALA A 279 -13.38 2.80 11.18
CA ALA A 279 -13.99 4.07 11.59
C ALA A 279 -13.56 5.19 10.63
N TYR A 280 -14.03 5.12 9.38
CA TYR A 280 -13.44 5.85 8.23
C TYR A 280 -13.95 7.27 8.00
N LYS A 281 -14.83 7.78 8.87
CA LYS A 281 -15.41 9.13 8.79
C LYS A 281 -15.96 9.57 10.15
N VAL A 282 -16.20 10.86 10.34
CA VAL A 282 -16.65 11.43 11.62
C VAL A 282 -17.96 10.81 12.15
N GLU A 283 -18.90 10.42 11.29
CA GLU A 283 -20.16 9.79 11.72
C GLU A 283 -19.95 8.38 12.29
N LEU A 284 -18.77 7.80 12.08
CA LEU A 284 -18.38 6.49 12.61
C LEU A 284 -17.37 6.60 13.76
N ALA A 285 -17.15 7.81 14.30
CA ALA A 285 -16.18 8.06 15.38
C ALA A 285 -16.43 7.18 16.61
N GLN A 286 -17.69 6.83 16.89
CA GLN A 286 -18.02 5.95 18.01
C GLN A 286 -17.31 4.59 17.95
N LEU A 287 -17.06 4.05 16.76
CA LEU A 287 -16.30 2.81 16.60
C LEU A 287 -14.83 2.99 17.02
N ALA A 288 -14.23 4.14 16.70
CA ALA A 288 -12.88 4.50 17.15
C ALA A 288 -12.84 4.65 18.69
N PHE A 289 -13.83 5.32 19.27
CA PHE A 289 -13.90 5.53 20.72
C PHE A 289 -14.09 4.23 21.49
N LEU A 290 -14.92 3.31 20.99
CA LEU A 290 -15.07 1.98 21.57
C LEU A 290 -13.75 1.18 21.52
N ALA A 291 -12.98 1.29 20.44
CA ALA A 291 -11.67 0.65 20.35
C ALA A 291 -10.67 1.26 21.35
N ILE A 292 -10.63 2.59 21.49
CA ILE A 292 -9.74 3.29 22.43
C ILE A 292 -10.11 2.96 23.88
N ARG A 293 -11.40 2.97 24.24
CA ARG A 293 -11.87 2.66 25.61
C ARG A 293 -11.40 1.29 26.09
N LYS A 294 -11.36 0.30 25.21
CA LYS A 294 -10.85 -1.06 25.52
C LYS A 294 -9.34 -1.09 25.83
N LEU A 295 -8.61 -0.03 25.50
CA LEU A 295 -7.15 0.04 25.63
C LEU A 295 -6.67 0.96 26.75
N LEU A 296 -7.55 1.73 27.41
CA LEU A 296 -7.16 2.72 28.43
C LEU A 296 -6.37 2.11 29.60
N ASN A 297 -6.66 0.87 29.98
CA ASN A 297 -5.93 0.16 31.05
C ASN A 297 -4.84 -0.78 30.53
N LYS A 298 -4.54 -0.75 29.22
CA LYS A 298 -3.62 -1.69 28.58
C LYS A 298 -2.27 -1.02 28.32
N VAL A 299 -1.34 -1.19 29.26
CA VAL A 299 0.04 -0.72 29.12
C VAL A 299 0.67 -1.29 27.84
N GLY A 300 1.40 -0.47 27.08
CA GLY A 300 2.02 -0.86 25.81
C GLY A 300 1.07 -0.87 24.61
N SER A 301 -0.15 -0.31 24.73
CA SER A 301 -1.12 -0.29 23.63
C SER A 301 -0.96 0.92 22.71
N ILE A 302 -0.98 0.73 21.40
CA ILE A 302 -0.77 1.77 20.40
C ILE A 302 -2.04 1.91 19.57
N VAL A 303 -2.45 3.15 19.30
CA VAL A 303 -3.52 3.46 18.36
C VAL A 303 -2.97 4.33 17.24
N LEU A 304 -2.95 3.79 16.02
CA LEU A 304 -2.66 4.54 14.81
C LEU A 304 -3.99 4.94 14.17
N MET A 305 -4.25 6.24 14.05
CA MET A 305 -5.51 6.73 13.52
C MET A 305 -5.36 7.78 12.43
N GLY A 306 -6.25 7.72 11.44
CA GLY A 306 -6.28 8.68 10.34
C GLY A 306 -7.58 8.57 9.53
N ILE A 307 -8.23 9.70 9.34
CA ILE A 307 -9.37 9.89 8.44
C ILE A 307 -9.24 11.25 7.76
N GLY A 308 -10.00 11.46 6.69
CA GLY A 308 -10.22 12.80 6.14
C GLY A 308 -10.87 12.81 4.78
N ILE A 309 -10.55 11.82 3.94
CA ILE A 309 -11.03 11.78 2.55
C ILE A 309 -12.56 11.71 2.45
N HIS A 310 -13.20 10.95 3.36
CA HIS A 310 -14.65 10.81 3.45
C HIS A 310 -15.36 11.99 4.15
N ASN A 311 -14.58 12.98 4.60
CA ASN A 311 -15.07 14.21 5.20
C ASN A 311 -14.60 15.44 4.40
N ASN A 312 -14.29 15.24 3.11
CA ASN A 312 -13.82 16.28 2.19
C ASN A 312 -12.61 17.06 2.74
N PHE A 313 -11.76 16.39 3.51
CA PHE A 313 -10.63 17.00 4.21
C PHE A 313 -11.00 18.24 5.04
N ASN A 314 -12.19 18.23 5.64
CA ASN A 314 -12.60 19.24 6.61
C ASN A 314 -11.86 18.99 7.95
N ALA A 315 -10.78 19.73 8.17
CA ALA A 315 -9.95 19.59 9.36
C ALA A 315 -10.71 19.89 10.66
N SER A 316 -11.58 20.91 10.65
CA SER A 316 -12.37 21.29 11.84
C SER A 316 -13.29 20.16 12.27
N ALA A 317 -14.03 19.57 11.33
CA ALA A 317 -14.94 18.46 11.61
C ALA A 317 -14.16 17.23 12.12
N VAL A 318 -13.03 16.88 11.50
CA VAL A 318 -12.20 15.74 11.94
C VAL A 318 -11.61 15.99 13.33
N ILE A 319 -11.12 17.19 13.62
CA ILE A 319 -10.58 17.52 14.94
C ILE A 319 -11.68 17.44 15.99
N GLN A 320 -12.78 18.17 15.82
CA GLN A 320 -13.81 18.33 16.85
C GLN A 320 -14.60 17.04 17.10
N SER A 321 -14.91 16.28 16.04
CA SER A 321 -15.81 15.13 16.13
C SER A 321 -15.08 13.78 16.18
N TYR A 322 -13.77 13.75 15.98
CA TYR A 322 -13.01 12.49 15.91
C TYR A 322 -11.72 12.51 16.73
N LEU A 323 -10.77 13.39 16.43
CA LEU A 323 -9.46 13.38 17.09
C LEU A 323 -9.51 13.92 18.52
N GLU A 324 -10.16 15.06 18.75
CA GLU A 324 -10.24 15.67 20.08
C GLU A 324 -10.97 14.78 21.10
N PRO A 325 -12.13 14.17 20.79
CA PRO A 325 -12.74 13.23 21.73
C PRO A 325 -11.86 11.99 21.99
N ALA A 326 -11.11 11.51 21.00
CA ALA A 326 -10.15 10.43 21.19
C ALA A 326 -9.03 10.83 22.17
N VAL A 327 -8.47 12.04 22.02
CA VAL A 327 -7.46 12.59 22.94
C VAL A 327 -8.02 12.73 24.35
N LYS A 328 -9.24 13.28 24.50
CA LYS A 328 -9.92 13.41 25.80
C LYS A 328 -10.14 12.05 26.47
N LEU A 329 -10.48 11.02 25.70
CA LEU A 329 -10.58 9.66 26.23
C LEU A 329 -9.22 9.15 26.74
N VAL A 330 -8.15 9.31 25.96
CA VAL A 330 -6.81 8.88 26.39
C VAL A 330 -6.32 9.67 27.60
N SER A 331 -6.63 10.95 27.73
CA SER A 331 -6.24 11.74 28.91
C SER A 331 -6.91 11.28 30.22
N THR A 332 -7.97 10.47 30.15
CA THR A 332 -8.54 9.82 31.35
C THR A 332 -7.72 8.64 31.85
N SER A 333 -6.79 8.14 31.04
CA SER A 333 -5.92 7.04 31.43
C SER A 333 -4.84 7.51 32.40
N LYS A 334 -4.75 6.83 33.55
CA LYS A 334 -3.72 7.11 34.56
C LYS A 334 -2.33 6.57 34.19
N ASN A 335 -2.26 5.66 33.21
CA ASN A 335 -1.01 4.99 32.83
C ASN A 335 -0.39 5.56 31.54
N GLY A 336 -1.01 6.57 30.93
CA GLY A 336 -0.52 7.21 29.68
C GLY A 336 -0.82 6.43 28.39
N TRP A 337 -1.58 5.33 28.46
CA TRP A 337 -1.94 4.49 27.31
C TRP A 337 -3.43 4.63 26.92
N PRO A 338 -3.79 4.41 25.64
CA PRO A 338 -2.91 4.06 24.52
C PRO A 338 -2.05 5.21 24.00
N HIS A 339 -0.88 4.88 23.44
CA HIS A 339 -0.04 5.84 22.72
C HIS A 339 -0.71 6.17 21.38
N LEU A 340 -1.08 7.44 21.19
CA LEU A 340 -1.76 7.90 19.98
C LEU A 340 -0.75 8.33 18.91
N ILE A 341 -0.96 7.81 17.70
CA ILE A 341 -0.25 8.20 16.48
C ILE A 341 -1.27 8.65 15.44
N TRP A 342 -1.21 9.92 15.02
CA TRP A 342 -1.98 10.43 13.89
C TRP A 342 -1.26 10.14 12.57
N LEU A 343 -2.01 9.63 11.59
CA LEU A 343 -1.53 9.37 10.24
C LEU A 343 -1.98 10.51 9.33
N SER A 344 -1.03 11.25 8.75
CA SER A 344 -1.37 12.28 7.75
C SER A 344 -1.87 11.63 6.45
N THR A 345 -2.62 12.40 5.66
CA THR A 345 -3.10 11.98 4.36
C THR A 345 -1.97 12.06 3.32
N HIS A 346 -1.89 11.04 2.46
CA HIS A 346 -0.98 10.98 1.31
C HIS A 346 -1.31 12.03 0.26
N SER A 347 -0.34 12.35 -0.60
CA SER A 347 -0.57 13.20 -1.77
C SER A 347 -1.49 12.53 -2.80
N MET A 348 -2.23 13.37 -3.53
CA MET A 348 -3.00 13.00 -4.71
C MET A 348 -2.09 12.66 -5.88
N GLY A 349 -2.37 11.54 -6.54
CA GLY A 349 -1.74 11.14 -7.80
C GLY A 349 -2.52 11.59 -9.05
N PRO A 350 -1.91 11.50 -10.24
CA PRO A 350 -2.47 12.03 -11.49
C PRO A 350 -3.68 11.25 -12.02
N LEU A 351 -4.02 10.12 -11.41
CA LEU A 351 -5.19 9.32 -11.75
C LEU A 351 -6.44 9.67 -10.93
N LYS A 352 -6.33 10.66 -10.04
CA LYS A 352 -7.47 11.11 -9.24
C LYS A 352 -8.54 11.65 -10.17
N PRO A 353 -9.81 11.23 -10.02
CA PRO A 353 -10.85 11.75 -10.88
C PRO A 353 -11.02 13.28 -10.73
N ILE A 354 -11.24 13.97 -11.85
CA ILE A 354 -11.21 15.43 -11.98
C ILE A 354 -12.19 16.12 -11.05
N ASN A 355 -13.36 15.53 -10.86
CA ASN A 355 -14.40 16.03 -9.95
C ASN A 355 -13.95 16.11 -8.49
N TYR A 356 -12.87 15.42 -8.09
CA TYR A 356 -12.30 15.51 -6.75
C TYR A 356 -11.09 16.43 -6.64
N HIS A 357 -10.58 17.02 -7.72
CA HIS A 357 -9.35 17.83 -7.68
C HIS A 357 -9.48 19.06 -6.78
N ARG A 358 -10.67 19.67 -6.72
CA ARG A 358 -10.92 20.84 -5.86
C ARG A 358 -10.85 20.47 -4.38
N ASP A 359 -11.63 19.49 -3.97
CA ASP A 359 -11.85 19.19 -2.54
C ASP A 359 -10.87 18.14 -1.99
N GLN A 360 -10.20 17.40 -2.88
CA GLN A 360 -9.26 16.32 -2.55
C GLN A 360 -7.93 16.42 -3.29
N GLY A 361 -7.63 17.59 -3.85
CA GLY A 361 -6.33 17.90 -4.44
C GLY A 361 -5.24 18.14 -3.41
N ASN A 362 -3.98 18.16 -3.87
CA ASN A 362 -2.82 18.41 -3.03
C ASN A 362 -2.92 19.69 -2.17
N PRO A 363 -3.44 20.84 -2.68
CA PRO A 363 -3.64 22.02 -1.84
C PRO A 363 -4.60 21.79 -0.66
N ALA A 364 -5.74 21.12 -0.90
CA ALA A 364 -6.72 20.78 0.15
C ALA A 364 -6.11 19.81 1.17
N ILE A 365 -5.40 18.78 0.68
CA ILE A 365 -4.72 17.79 1.53
C ILE A 365 -3.62 18.45 2.39
N LEU A 366 -2.81 19.33 1.82
CA LEU A 366 -1.76 20.04 2.56
C LEU A 366 -2.34 20.94 3.64
N SER A 367 -3.39 21.71 3.31
CA SER A 367 -4.11 22.53 4.28
C SER A 367 -4.69 21.68 5.42
N PHE A 368 -5.31 20.55 5.10
CA PHE A 368 -5.83 19.61 6.08
C PHE A 368 -4.72 19.04 6.97
N ASN A 369 -3.66 18.49 6.39
CA ASN A 369 -2.54 17.92 7.11
C ASN A 369 -1.87 18.95 8.04
N GLU A 370 -1.74 20.20 7.62
CA GLU A 370 -1.14 21.26 8.44
C GLU A 370 -2.01 21.63 9.65
N ASN A 371 -3.34 21.70 9.49
CA ASN A 371 -4.25 21.92 10.62
C ASN A 371 -4.18 20.77 11.64
N LEU A 372 -4.16 19.52 11.17
CA LEU A 372 -4.04 18.35 12.03
C LEU A 372 -2.66 18.29 12.70
N ARG A 373 -1.59 18.70 12.01
CA ARG A 373 -0.25 18.80 12.60
C ARG A 373 -0.19 19.82 13.73
N LYS A 374 -0.75 21.01 13.54
CA LYS A 374 -0.84 22.04 14.58
C LYS A 374 -1.61 21.55 15.80
N TYR A 375 -2.67 20.77 15.58
CA TYR A 375 -3.40 20.13 16.67
C TYR A 375 -2.54 19.06 17.38
N CYS A 376 -1.96 18.12 16.63
CA CYS A 376 -1.13 17.04 17.19
C CYS A 376 0.04 17.57 18.01
N ASN A 377 0.75 18.59 17.51
CA ASN A 377 1.87 19.22 18.22
C ASN A 377 1.44 19.86 19.54
N ARG A 378 0.28 20.53 19.58
CA ARG A 378 -0.24 21.15 20.81
C ARG A 378 -0.66 20.14 21.87
N HIS A 379 -1.04 18.93 21.45
CA HIS A 379 -1.54 17.88 22.34
C HIS A 379 -0.56 16.70 22.50
N ASN A 380 0.71 16.87 22.12
CA ASN A 380 1.77 15.85 22.20
C ASN A 380 1.40 14.51 21.52
N ILE A 381 0.62 14.56 20.44
CA ILE A 381 0.27 13.39 19.63
C ILE A 381 1.37 13.16 18.61
N SER A 382 1.85 11.91 18.52
CA SER A 382 2.85 11.57 17.51
C SER A 382 2.24 11.61 16.12
N LEU A 383 2.94 12.18 15.14
CA LEU A 383 2.43 12.32 13.78
C LEU A 383 3.33 11.59 12.79
N PHE A 384 2.74 10.62 12.08
CA PHE A 384 3.35 9.99 10.91
C PHE A 384 2.99 10.82 9.69
N ASP A 385 3.95 11.57 9.14
CA ASP A 385 3.74 12.32 7.92
C ASP A 385 4.12 11.50 6.69
N SER A 386 3.18 11.30 5.78
CA SER A 386 3.36 10.45 4.60
C SER A 386 3.22 11.20 3.28
N PHE A 387 2.89 12.50 3.31
CA PHE A 387 2.59 13.26 2.09
C PHE A 387 3.78 13.29 1.12
N ASN A 388 4.97 13.64 1.60
CA ASN A 388 6.18 13.69 0.77
C ASN A 388 6.59 12.31 0.24
N MET A 389 6.30 11.24 0.99
CA MET A 389 6.62 9.87 0.58
C MET A 389 5.78 9.40 -0.60
N THR A 390 4.66 10.05 -0.91
CA THR A 390 3.74 9.64 -1.97
C THR A 390 3.75 10.59 -3.17
N MET A 391 4.45 11.71 -3.06
CA MET A 391 4.64 12.64 -4.17
C MET A 391 5.47 12.00 -5.26
N GLY A 392 5.01 12.12 -6.52
CA GLY A 392 5.70 11.51 -7.67
C GLY A 392 5.69 9.99 -7.69
N VAL A 393 4.76 9.35 -6.97
CA VAL A 393 4.61 7.88 -6.98
C VAL A 393 3.32 7.48 -7.68
N HIS A 394 3.36 6.39 -8.44
CA HIS A 394 2.16 5.81 -9.03
C HIS A 394 1.23 5.28 -7.93
N SER A 395 0.01 5.81 -7.94
CA SER A 395 -1.16 5.23 -7.26
C SER A 395 -2.07 4.61 -8.31
N PHE A 396 -2.93 3.67 -7.90
CA PHE A 396 -3.80 2.96 -8.85
C PHE A 396 -4.99 3.82 -9.31
N ASP A 397 -5.46 4.72 -8.46
CA ASP A 397 -6.66 5.55 -8.69
C ASP A 397 -6.46 7.03 -8.27
N GLY A 398 -5.21 7.45 -8.12
CA GLY A 398 -4.85 8.78 -7.63
C GLY A 398 -4.94 8.94 -6.11
N THR A 399 -5.30 7.90 -5.36
CA THR A 399 -5.47 7.92 -3.90
C THR A 399 -4.76 6.78 -3.20
N HIS A 400 -4.91 5.56 -3.73
CA HIS A 400 -4.43 4.34 -3.10
C HIS A 400 -3.10 3.88 -3.70
N PHE A 401 -2.13 3.63 -2.81
CA PHE A 401 -0.82 3.08 -3.15
C PHE A 401 -0.74 1.59 -2.81
N GLY A 402 0.15 0.89 -3.52
CA GLY A 402 0.37 -0.55 -3.41
C GLY A 402 1.30 -0.95 -2.28
N VAL A 403 1.85 -2.16 -2.40
CA VAL A 403 2.72 -2.75 -1.39
C VAL A 403 4.00 -1.95 -1.19
N GLY A 404 4.55 -1.31 -2.24
CA GLY A 404 5.84 -0.62 -2.16
C GLY A 404 5.84 0.51 -1.14
N VAL A 405 4.97 1.51 -1.33
CA VAL A 405 4.84 2.65 -0.41
C VAL A 405 4.47 2.20 1.00
N ASN A 406 3.48 1.30 1.13
CA ASN A 406 2.98 0.91 2.44
C ASN A 406 4.00 0.06 3.22
N THR A 407 4.85 -0.71 2.54
CA THR A 407 5.97 -1.41 3.18
C THR A 407 6.97 -0.42 3.77
N VAL A 408 7.35 0.63 3.03
CA VAL A 408 8.25 1.66 3.57
C VAL A 408 7.63 2.37 4.77
N LYS A 409 6.33 2.67 4.72
CA LYS A 409 5.61 3.24 5.87
C LYS A 409 5.70 2.34 7.12
N VAL A 410 5.55 1.02 6.94
CA VAL A 410 5.72 0.02 8.00
C VAL A 410 7.14 0.01 8.56
N GLN A 411 8.14 0.03 7.70
CA GLN A 411 9.54 0.05 8.15
C GLN A 411 9.82 1.29 9.00
N ILE A 412 9.37 2.47 8.56
CA ILE A 412 9.52 3.72 9.33
C ILE A 412 8.76 3.67 10.66
N LEU A 413 7.55 3.11 10.67
CA LEU A 413 6.79 2.90 11.91
C LEU A 413 7.56 2.00 12.88
N LEU A 414 8.12 0.88 12.43
CA LEU A 414 8.90 -0.01 13.28
C LEU A 414 10.15 0.66 13.83
N ASN A 415 10.84 1.48 13.04
CA ASN A 415 11.98 2.29 13.53
C ASN A 415 11.52 3.25 14.65
N TYR A 416 10.37 3.91 14.47
CA TYR A 416 9.80 4.80 15.48
C TYR A 416 9.41 4.04 16.76
N LEU A 417 8.76 2.88 16.62
CA LEU A 417 8.33 2.09 17.78
C LEU A 417 9.53 1.50 18.53
N GLU A 418 10.56 1.03 17.83
CA GLU A 418 11.81 0.62 18.47
C GLU A 418 12.42 1.78 19.26
N GLU A 419 12.49 2.99 18.69
CA GLU A 419 12.98 4.18 19.40
C GLU A 419 12.11 4.55 20.61
N TYR A 420 10.78 4.46 20.48
CA TYR A 420 9.83 4.87 21.52
C TYR A 420 9.85 3.93 22.73
N PHE A 421 9.89 2.61 22.49
CA PHE A 421 9.85 1.58 23.55
C PHE A 421 11.22 1.21 24.11
N SER A 422 12.31 1.71 23.52
CA SER A 422 13.67 1.55 24.07
C SER A 422 14.10 2.67 25.01
N ARG A 423 13.24 3.68 25.22
CA ARG A 423 13.42 4.74 26.22
C ARG A 423 12.77 4.31 27.52
#